data_AF-A0A376BN01-F1
#
_entry.id   AF-A0A376BN01-F1
#
_cell.length_a   1.000
_cell.length_b   1.000
_cell.length_c   1.000
_cell.angle_alpha   90.00
_cell.angle_beta   90.00
_cell.angle_gamma   90.00
#
_symmetry.space_group_name_H-M   'P 1'
#
loop_
_entity.id
_entity.type
_entity.pdbx_description
1 polymer ?
#
loop_
_entity_poly.entity_id
_entity_poly.type
_entity_poly.pdbx_seq_one_letter_code
_entity_poly.pdbx_strand_id
1 'polypeptide(L)'
;MYLLWDKFCEFGKQNPDVALELACDIRFVDIVKEKFDAGIRTGDVLNQDVLAVKISDENTMCLWQVLPILPSTARPKRPQN
;
A
#
# COMPACT_ATOMS: atom_id res chain seq x y z
N MET A 1 5.64 1.89 -1.10
CA MET A 1 6.78 1.61 -0.21
C MET A 1 7.07 2.73 0.80
N TYR A 2 6.98 4.01 0.43
CA TYR A 2 7.28 5.13 1.36
C TYR A 2 6.49 5.15 2.68
N LEU A 3 5.19 4.80 2.68
CA LEU A 3 4.34 4.90 3.88
C LEU A 3 4.75 3.95 5.03
N LEU A 4 5.37 2.82 4.69
CA LEU A 4 5.67 1.75 5.64
C LEU A 4 7.14 1.69 6.05
N TRP A 5 8.00 2.45 5.35
CA TRP A 5 9.44 2.37 5.54
C TRP A 5 9.86 2.68 6.97
N ASP A 6 9.36 3.78 7.53
CA ASP A 6 9.66 4.17 8.91
C ASP A 6 9.20 3.12 9.92
N LYS A 7 8.09 2.42 9.63
CA LYS A 7 7.59 1.32 10.48
C LYS A 7 8.48 0.08 10.41
N PHE A 8 8.99 -0.27 9.23
CA PHE A 8 9.94 -1.37 9.09
C PHE A 8 11.28 -1.07 9.76
N CYS A 9 11.79 0.16 9.63
CA CYS A 9 12.98 0.59 10.34
C CYS A 9 12.80 0.53 11.86
N GLU A 10 11.65 0.98 12.36
CA GLU A 10 11.34 0.92 13.79
C GLU A 10 11.19 -0.53 14.28
N PHE A 11 10.52 -1.39 13.50
CA PHE A 11 10.39 -2.81 13.80
C PHE A 11 11.76 -3.50 13.92
N GLY A 12 12.67 -3.25 12.98
CA GLY A 12 14.02 -3.82 13.02
C GLY A 12 14.84 -3.35 14.23
N LYS A 13 14.66 -2.10 14.67
CA LYS A 13 15.32 -1.61 15.90
C LYS A 13 14.76 -2.28 17.16
N GLN A 14 13.46 -2.51 17.20
CA GLN A 14 12.77 -3.12 18.35
C GLN A 14 12.98 -4.65 18.42
N ASN A 15 13.28 -5.29 17.29
CA ASN A 15 13.43 -6.75 17.15
C ASN A 15 14.76 -7.09 16.44
N PRO A 16 15.92 -6.85 17.09
CA PRO A 16 17.23 -6.99 16.46
C PRO A 16 17.63 -8.44 16.13
N ASP A 17 16.94 -9.42 16.70
CA ASP A 17 17.08 -10.85 16.46
C ASP A 17 16.23 -11.35 15.27
N VAL A 18 15.34 -10.52 14.75
CA VAL A 18 14.47 -10.84 13.61
C VAL A 18 15.07 -10.30 12.32
N ALA A 19 15.35 -11.19 11.37
CA ALA A 19 15.70 -10.80 10.00
C ALA A 19 14.44 -10.47 9.21
N LEU A 20 14.26 -9.20 8.83
CA LEU A 20 13.12 -8.77 8.03
C LEU A 20 13.43 -8.87 6.53
N GLU A 21 12.73 -9.76 5.83
CA GLU A 21 12.78 -9.87 4.37
C GLU A 21 11.52 -9.24 3.75
N LEU A 22 11.70 -8.41 2.71
CA LEU A 22 10.62 -7.68 2.06
C LEU A 22 10.53 -8.06 0.58
N ALA A 23 9.36 -8.56 0.17
CA ALA A 23 9.02 -8.78 -1.23
C ALA A 23 7.85 -7.85 -1.64
N CYS A 24 7.87 -7.39 -2.89
CA CYS A 24 6.82 -6.55 -3.45
C CYS A 24 6.42 -7.11 -4.81
N ASP A 25 5.12 -7.34 -5.00
CA ASP A 25 4.54 -7.82 -6.25
C ASP A 25 3.26 -7.02 -6.54
N ILE A 26 2.95 -6.84 -7.83
CA ILE A 26 1.73 -6.19 -8.31
C ILE A 26 0.56 -7.17 -8.47
N ARG A 27 0.84 -8.47 -8.43
CA ARG A 27 -0.12 -9.55 -8.58
C ARG A 27 -0.76 -9.89 -7.24
N PHE A 28 -1.91 -10.56 -7.32
CA PHE A 28 -2.44 -11.28 -6.16
C PHE A 28 -1.57 -12.51 -5.90
N VAL A 29 -0.82 -12.50 -4.79
CA VAL A 29 0.09 -13.57 -4.40
C VAL A 29 -0.53 -14.39 -3.27
N ASP A 30 -0.42 -15.72 -3.37
CA ASP A 30 -0.81 -16.60 -2.29
C ASP A 30 0.27 -16.68 -1.20
N ILE A 31 0.17 -15.80 -0.21
CA ILE A 31 1.20 -15.65 0.81
C ILE A 31 1.40 -16.92 1.65
N VAL A 32 0.36 -17.74 1.82
CA VAL A 32 0.47 -19.01 2.55
C VAL A 32 1.26 -20.02 1.72
N LYS A 33 0.89 -20.19 0.44
CA LYS A 33 1.58 -21.10 -0.47
C LYS A 33 3.04 -20.70 -0.72
N GLU A 34 3.30 -19.40 -0.82
CA GLU A 34 4.64 -18.82 -1.02
C GLU A 34 5.43 -18.67 0.28
N LYS A 35 4.88 -19.11 1.43
CA LYS A 35 5.54 -19.16 2.73
C LYS A 35 5.94 -17.80 3.32
N PHE A 36 5.18 -16.76 3.01
CA PHE A 36 5.29 -15.48 3.71
C PHE A 36 4.50 -15.53 5.03
N ASP A 37 5.04 -14.90 6.07
CA ASP A 37 4.36 -14.81 7.37
C ASP A 37 3.23 -13.77 7.39
N ALA A 38 3.35 -12.71 6.57
CA ALA A 38 2.38 -11.63 6.49
C ALA A 38 2.38 -10.97 5.11
N GLY A 39 1.27 -10.31 4.78
CA GLY A 39 1.12 -9.52 3.56
C GLY A 39 0.37 -8.21 3.81
N ILE A 40 0.78 -7.15 3.10
CA ILE A 40 0.07 -5.86 3.10
C ILE A 40 -0.48 -5.63 1.69
N ARG A 41 -1.79 -5.39 1.59
CA ARG A 41 -2.50 -5.22 0.32
C ARG A 41 -3.53 -4.10 0.40
N THR A 42 -3.86 -3.54 -0.76
CA THR A 42 -5.02 -2.65 -0.92
C THR A 42 -6.18 -3.45 -1.51
N GLY A 43 -7.38 -3.26 -0.96
CA GLY A 43 -8.61 -3.95 -1.38
C GLY A 43 -8.99 -5.12 -0.48
N ASP A 44 -10.12 -5.75 -0.81
CA ASP A 44 -10.85 -6.63 0.12
C ASP A 44 -10.71 -8.13 -0.20
N VAL A 45 -9.95 -8.47 -1.24
CA VAL A 45 -9.74 -9.88 -1.61
C VAL A 45 -8.73 -10.50 -0.65
N LEU A 46 -9.16 -11.53 0.08
CA LEU A 46 -8.34 -12.26 1.04
C LEU A 46 -8.00 -13.67 0.53
N ASN A 47 -6.88 -14.20 1.00
CA ASN A 47 -6.54 -15.61 0.84
C ASN A 47 -7.47 -16.44 1.74
N GLN A 48 -7.68 -17.70 1.38
CA GLN A 48 -8.18 -18.64 2.37
C GLN A 48 -7.11 -18.79 3.47
N ASP A 49 -7.53 -19.00 4.70
CA ASP A 49 -6.64 -19.23 5.85
C ASP A 49 -5.76 -18.05 6.31
N VAL A 50 -6.16 -16.80 6.03
CA VAL A 50 -5.51 -15.61 6.59
C VAL A 50 -6.47 -14.75 7.39
N LEU A 51 -5.98 -14.15 8.47
CA LEU A 51 -6.69 -13.12 9.22
C LEU A 51 -6.26 -11.74 8.72
N ALA A 52 -7.22 -10.90 8.35
CA ALA A 52 -6.96 -9.55 7.87
C ALA A 52 -7.29 -8.49 8.92
N VAL A 53 -6.40 -7.50 9.04
CA VAL A 53 -6.59 -6.34 9.91
C VAL A 53 -6.51 -5.07 9.06
N LYS A 54 -7.47 -4.15 9.24
CA LYS A 54 -7.43 -2.83 8.59
C LYS A 54 -6.35 -1.98 9.26
N ILE A 55 -5.37 -1.53 8.49
CA ILE A 55 -4.23 -0.72 8.98
C ILE A 55 -4.25 0.75 8.52
N SER A 56 -5.22 1.13 7.70
CA SER A 56 -5.43 2.50 7.24
C SER A 56 -6.90 2.81 7.01
N ASP A 57 -7.23 4.10 6.96
CA ASP A 57 -8.50 4.58 6.42
C ASP A 57 -8.65 4.20 4.94
N GLU A 58 -9.85 4.43 4.41
CA GLU A 58 -10.13 4.17 3.01
C GLU A 58 -9.33 5.10 2.10
N ASN A 59 -8.63 4.52 1.12
CA ASN A 59 -7.80 5.28 0.20
C ASN A 59 -8.69 6.02 -0.81
N THR A 60 -8.68 7.34 -0.76
CA THR A 60 -9.37 8.16 -1.76
C THR A 60 -8.44 8.48 -2.93
N MET A 61 -8.86 8.14 -4.14
CA MET A 61 -8.18 8.56 -5.35
C MET A 61 -8.23 10.09 -5.48
N CYS A 62 -7.09 10.70 -5.77
CA CYS A 62 -7.01 12.13 -6.06
C CYS A 62 -6.32 12.38 -7.40
N LEU A 63 -6.76 13.44 -8.09
CA LEU A 63 -6.05 13.98 -9.23
C LEU A 63 -5.06 15.03 -8.74
N TRP A 64 -3.77 14.81 -8.99
CA TRP A 64 -2.73 15.80 -8.70
C TRP A 64 -2.08 16.30 -9.99
N GLN A 65 -1.78 17.60 -10.04
CA GLN A 65 -1.06 18.23 -11.15
C GLN A 65 0.11 19.06 -10.60
N VAL A 66 1.31 18.80 -11.10
CA VAL A 66 2.48 19.64 -10.85
C VAL A 66 2.39 20.86 -11.78
N LEU A 67 2.25 22.07 -11.23
CA LEU A 67 2.18 23.31 -12.04
C LEU A 67 3.55 23.63 -12.68
N PRO A 68 3.55 24.05 -13.95
CA PRO A 68 3.65 25.48 -14.17
C PRO A 68 2.68 25.99 -15.25
N ILE A 69 1.84 26.97 -14.86
CA ILE A 69 1.09 27.90 -15.73
C ILE A 69 0.07 27.26 -16.69
N LEU A 70 -1.16 27.07 -16.19
CA LEU A 70 -2.37 27.01 -17.02
C LEU A 70 -3.46 27.91 -16.41
N PRO A 71 -4.32 28.55 -17.23
CA PRO A 71 -5.41 29.39 -16.74
C PRO A 71 -6.39 28.57 -15.88
N SER A 72 -7.00 29.23 -14.88
CA SER A 72 -7.84 28.63 -13.83
C SER A 72 -9.04 27.80 -14.34
N THR A 73 -9.35 27.88 -15.63
CA THR A 73 -10.45 27.21 -16.32
C THR A 73 -10.15 25.76 -16.73
N ALA A 74 -8.90 25.29 -16.65
CA ALA A 74 -8.50 23.94 -17.06
C ALA A 74 -8.77 22.84 -16.01
N ARG A 75 -9.32 23.16 -14.82
CA ARG A 75 -9.55 22.17 -13.77
C ARG A 75 -10.78 21.30 -14.11
N PRO A 76 -10.63 19.97 -14.26
CA PRO A 76 -11.76 19.08 -14.50
C PRO A 76 -12.71 19.14 -13.30
N LYS A 77 -13.99 19.47 -13.54
CA LYS A 77 -14.98 19.58 -12.46
C LYS A 77 -15.66 18.25 -12.15
N ARG A 78 -15.68 17.30 -13.09
CA ARG A 78 -16.32 15.98 -12.96
C ARG A 78 -15.61 14.96 -13.87
N PRO A 79 -15.57 13.67 -13.49
CA PRO A 79 -15.24 12.60 -14.43
C PRO A 79 -16.23 12.63 -15.61
N GLN A 80 -15.74 12.52 -16.83
CA GLN A 80 -16.59 12.21 -17.99
C GLN A 80 -16.49 10.71 -18.23
N ASN A 81 -17.64 10.04 -18.31
CA ASN A 81 -17.73 8.63 -18.72
C ASN A 81 -17.49 8.50 -20.23
#